data_AF-A0A352VUG9-F1
#
_entry.id   AF-A0A352VUG9-F1
#
_cell.length_a   1.000
_cell.length_b   1.000
_cell.length_c   1.000
_cell.angle_alpha   90.00
_cell.angle_beta   90.00
_cell.angle_gamma   90.00
#
_symmetry.space_group_name_H-M   'P 1'
#
loop_
_entity.id
_entity.type
_entity.pdbx_description
1 polymer ?
#
loop_
_entity_poly.entity_id
_entity_poly.type
_entity_poly.pdbx_seq_one_letter_code
_entity_poly.pdbx_strand_id
1 'polypeptide(L)'
;MDEISLSGKTKIIEINENSSKTYFVAPEDFGLTRVSLPELSAKTPAENADILRRVFSGQPGPAADIISLNAGFVLCACNLAGSP
;
A
#
# COMPACT_ATOMS: atom_id res chain seq x y z
N MET A 1 -12.27 0.15 2.00
CA MET A 1 -10.93 0.66 1.65
C MET A 1 -10.71 0.34 0.19
N ASP A 2 -10.38 1.35 -0.59
CA ASP A 2 -10.12 1.31 -2.03
C ASP A 2 -8.62 1.12 -2.37
N GLU A 3 -7.77 1.09 -1.35
CA GLU A 3 -6.33 0.85 -1.43
C GLU A 3 -5.92 -0.51 -0.80
N ILE A 4 -4.67 -0.91 -1.03
CA ILE A 4 -4.07 -2.06 -0.35
C ILE A 4 -3.82 -1.69 1.11
N SER A 5 -4.29 -2.53 2.03
CA SER A 5 -4.38 -2.22 3.45
C SER A 5 -3.21 -2.80 4.24
N LEU A 6 -2.70 -2.03 5.21
CA LEU A 6 -1.84 -2.57 6.26
C LEU A 6 -2.62 -3.16 7.46
N SER A 7 -3.95 -3.06 7.50
CA SER A 7 -4.76 -3.54 8.62
C SER A 7 -5.24 -4.98 8.46
N GLY A 8 -5.13 -5.56 7.27
CA GLY A 8 -5.60 -6.91 6.99
C GLY A 8 -5.39 -7.35 5.55
N LYS A 9 -6.08 -8.41 5.15
CA LYS A 9 -5.96 -8.95 3.79
C LYS A 9 -6.66 -8.04 2.78
N THR A 10 -6.00 -7.79 1.66
CA THR A 10 -6.61 -7.17 0.48
C THR A 10 -6.84 -8.23 -0.60
N LYS A 11 -8.03 -8.24 -1.18
CA LYS A 11 -8.34 -9.06 -2.36
C LYS A 11 -7.84 -8.35 -3.61
N ILE A 12 -7.03 -9.03 -4.40
CA ILE A 12 -6.49 -8.53 -5.67
C ILE A 12 -7.12 -9.31 -6.82
N ILE A 13 -7.50 -8.58 -7.88
CA ILE A 13 -7.86 -9.14 -9.17
C ILE A 13 -6.87 -8.55 -10.17
N GLU A 14 -5.88 -9.35 -10.55
CA GLU A 14 -4.90 -8.99 -11.57
C GLU A 14 -5.45 -9.37 -12.93
N ILE A 15 -5.46 -8.43 -13.86
CA ILE A 15 -6.02 -8.61 -15.21
C ILE A 15 -4.92 -8.27 -16.21
N ASN A 16 -4.68 -9.19 -17.13
CA ASN A 16 -3.80 -9.02 -18.29
C ASN A 16 -4.57 -9.47 -19.56
N GLU A 17 -3.98 -9.30 -20.74
CA GLU A 17 -4.71 -9.40 -22.03
C GLU A 17 -5.56 -10.67 -22.19
N ASN A 18 -5.11 -11.80 -21.61
CA ASN A 18 -5.73 -13.11 -21.81
C ASN A 18 -6.15 -13.81 -20.52
N SER A 19 -5.92 -13.23 -19.34
CA SER A 19 -6.27 -13.89 -18.08
C SER A 19 -6.65 -12.93 -16.97
N SER A 20 -7.39 -13.46 -16.00
CA SER A 20 -7.53 -12.81 -14.70
C SER A 20 -7.11 -13.79 -13.62
N LYS A 21 -6.38 -13.28 -12.63
CA LYS A 21 -5.96 -14.04 -11.45
C LYS A 21 -6.51 -13.33 -10.22
N THR A 22 -7.27 -14.05 -9.42
CA THR A 22 -7.75 -13.54 -8.13
C THR A 22 -6.93 -14.16 -7.01
N TYR A 23 -6.42 -13.34 -6.10
CA TYR A 23 -5.69 -13.77 -4.93
C TYR A 23 -5.89 -12.80 -3.77
N PHE A 24 -5.39 -13.17 -2.60
CA PHE A 24 -5.34 -12.29 -1.43
C PHE A 24 -3.88 -12.03 -1.10
N VAL A 25 -3.60 -10.80 -0.68
CA VAL A 25 -2.31 -10.42 -0.10
C VAL A 25 -2.54 -9.88 1.30
N ALA A 26 -1.54 -10.02 2.15
CA ALA A 26 -1.46 -9.44 3.48
C ALA A 26 -0.15 -8.66 3.64
N PRO A 27 -0.06 -7.73 4.60
CA PRO A 27 1.18 -6.97 4.84
C PRO A 27 2.39 -7.87 5.08
N GLU A 28 2.17 -9.00 5.73
CA GLU A 28 3.23 -9.97 6.05
C GLU A 28 3.86 -10.61 4.81
N ASP A 29 3.15 -10.67 3.67
CA ASP A 29 3.69 -11.19 2.41
C ASP A 29 4.83 -10.31 1.85
N PHE A 30 4.93 -9.06 2.33
CA PHE A 30 5.94 -8.08 1.95
C PHE A 30 6.90 -7.72 3.09
N GLY A 31 6.88 -8.49 4.19
CA GLY A 31 7.69 -8.22 5.37
C GLY A 31 7.20 -7.04 6.22
N LEU A 32 5.97 -6.56 6.00
CA LEU A 32 5.36 -5.47 6.74
C LEU A 32 4.53 -5.98 7.92
N THR A 33 4.39 -5.13 8.93
CA THR A 33 3.57 -5.44 10.12
C THR A 33 2.18 -4.84 9.98
N ARG A 34 1.17 -5.53 10.51
CA ARG A 34 -0.18 -4.98 10.56
C ARG A 34 -0.27 -3.78 11.49
N VAL A 35 -1.06 -2.80 11.08
CA VAL A 35 -1.36 -1.61 11.88
C VAL A 35 -2.86 -1.38 11.98
N SER A 36 -3.28 -0.77 13.07
CA SER A 36 -4.68 -0.44 13.27
C SER A 36 -5.10 0.73 12.36
N LEU A 37 -6.34 0.74 11.87
CA LEU A 37 -6.85 1.85 11.04
C LEU A 37 -6.67 3.24 11.67
N PRO A 38 -6.85 3.42 13.00
CA PRO A 38 -6.58 4.70 13.65
C PRO A 38 -5.13 5.19 13.53
N GLU A 39 -4.16 4.29 13.40
CA GLU A 39 -2.74 4.64 13.22
C GLU A 39 -2.42 5.17 11.82
N LEU A 40 -3.27 4.85 10.83
CA LEU A 40 -3.13 5.28 9.44
C LEU A 40 -3.97 6.53 9.11
N SER A 41 -4.93 6.89 9.96
CA SER A 41 -5.91 7.93 9.66
C SER A 41 -5.42 9.32 10.03
N ALA A 42 -5.30 10.22 9.04
CA ALA A 42 -5.18 11.65 9.28
C ALA A 42 -6.56 12.24 9.61
N LYS A 43 -6.63 13.16 10.59
CA LYS A 43 -7.91 13.80 11.00
C LYS A 43 -8.17 15.08 10.22
N THR A 44 -7.14 15.69 9.64
CA THR A 44 -7.26 16.94 8.86
C THR A 44 -6.39 16.91 7.61
N PRO A 45 -6.72 17.73 6.58
CA PRO A 45 -5.86 17.89 5.40
C PRO A 45 -4.45 18.40 5.73
N ALA A 46 -4.31 19.25 6.76
CA ALA A 46 -3.02 19.77 7.20
C ALA A 46 -2.15 18.65 7.80
N GLU A 47 -2.74 17.81 8.67
CA GLU A 47 -2.08 16.62 9.21
C GLU A 47 -1.64 15.67 8.09
N ASN A 48 -2.51 15.45 7.09
CA ASN A 48 -2.18 14.58 5.95
C ASN A 48 -0.99 15.13 5.15
N ALA A 49 -0.96 16.44 4.88
CA ALA A 49 0.16 17.08 4.20
C ALA A 49 1.47 16.94 4.99
N ASP A 50 1.42 17.07 6.31
CA ASP A 50 2.60 16.90 7.17
C ASP A 50 3.07 15.45 7.24
N ILE A 51 2.15 14.48 7.27
CA ILE A 51 2.48 13.05 7.15
C ILE A 51 3.23 12.80 5.84
N LEU A 52 2.71 13.28 4.71
CA LEU A 52 3.34 13.09 3.41
C LEU A 52 4.71 13.74 3.33
N ARG A 53 4.88 14.98 3.83
CA ARG A 53 6.19 15.64 3.88
C ARG A 53 7.22 14.82 4.65
N ARG A 54 6.82 14.24 5.78
CA ARG A 54 7.69 13.38 6.61
C ARG A 54 8.07 12.09 5.89
N VAL A 55 7.11 11.44 5.23
CA VAL A 55 7.40 10.26 4.40
C VAL A 55 8.41 10.60 3.30
N PHE A 56 8.18 11.69 2.55
CA PHE A 56 9.07 12.11 1.48
C PHE A 56 10.42 12.67 1.97
N SER A 57 10.54 13.03 3.25
CA SER A 57 11.83 13.34 3.88
C SER A 57 12.60 12.09 4.34
N GLY A 58 12.08 10.89 4.07
CA GLY A 58 12.70 9.61 4.43
C GLY A 58 12.36 9.10 5.83
N GLN A 59 11.32 9.64 6.48
CA GLN A 59 10.89 9.11 7.77
C GLN A 59 10.24 7.72 7.59
N PRO A 60 10.73 6.68 8.29
CA PRO A 60 10.13 5.36 8.23
C PRO A 60 8.83 5.28 9.03
N GLY A 61 8.02 4.26 8.74
CA GLY A 61 6.84 3.91 9.52
C GLY A 61 5.61 3.61 8.64
N PRO A 62 4.45 3.36 9.27
CA PRO A 62 3.28 2.79 8.59
C PRO A 62 2.77 3.62 7.40
N ALA A 63 2.90 4.94 7.46
CA ALA A 63 2.55 5.83 6.36
C ALA A 63 3.48 5.67 5.16
N ALA A 64 4.79 5.47 5.38
CA ALA A 64 5.73 5.16 4.30
C ALA A 64 5.46 3.76 3.75
N ASP A 65 5.23 2.79 4.63
CA ASP A 65 4.98 1.39 4.26
C ASP A 65 3.75 1.22 3.36
N ILE A 66 2.62 1.86 3.69
CA ILE A 66 1.39 1.76 2.89
C ILE A 66 1.55 2.46 1.53
N ILE A 67 2.26 3.58 1.49
CA ILE A 67 2.56 4.31 0.25
C ILE A 67 3.45 3.45 -0.65
N SER A 68 4.53 2.89 -0.11
CA SER A 68 5.44 2.01 -0.83
C SER A 68 4.74 0.76 -1.35
N LEU A 69 3.89 0.13 -0.53
CA LEU A 69 3.14 -1.06 -0.94
C LEU A 69 2.20 -0.77 -2.12
N ASN A 70 1.39 0.29 -2.04
CA ASN A 70 0.50 0.65 -3.14
C ASN A 70 1.29 1.06 -4.40
N ALA A 71 2.40 1.78 -4.24
CA ALA A 71 3.28 2.14 -5.36
C ALA A 71 3.90 0.90 -6.03
N GLY A 72 4.32 -0.11 -5.27
CA GLY A 72 4.85 -1.38 -5.80
C GLY A 72 3.85 -2.10 -6.69
N PHE A 73 2.58 -2.14 -6.29
CA PHE A 73 1.50 -2.71 -7.12
C PHE A 73 1.23 -1.89 -8.39
N VAL A 74 1.33 -0.56 -8.33
CA VAL A 74 1.24 0.30 -9.53
C VAL A 74 2.39 0.00 -10.49
N LEU A 75 3.62 -0.14 -9.99
CA LEU A 75 4.78 -0.47 -10.82
C LEU A 75 4.61 -1.83 -11.51
N CYS A 76 4.04 -2.83 -10.82
CA CYS A 76 3.72 -4.12 -11.42
C CYS A 76 2.64 -4.02 -12.50
N ALA A 77 1.55 -3.29 -12.21
CA ALA A 77 0.48 -3.07 -13.18
C ALA A 77 0.98 -2.36 -14.45
N CYS A 78 2.02 -1.52 -14.33
CA CYS A 78 2.68 -0.85 -15.45
C CYS A 78 3.78 -1.69 -16.13
N ASN A 79 3.99 -2.95 -15.75
CA ASN A 79 5.10 -3.81 -16.21
C ASN A 79 6.49 -3.19 -15.98
N LEU A 80 6.66 -2.37 -14.93
CA LEU A 80 7.93 -1.77 -14.53
C LEU A 80 8.65 -2.58 -13.44
N ALA A 81 7.94 -3.50 -12.78
CA ALA A 81 8.47 -4.43 -11.79
C ALA A 81 7.85 -5.82 -11.97
N GLY A 82 8.60 -6.88 -11.65
CA GLY A 82 8.13 -8.27 -11.75
C GLY A 82 7.34 -8.76 -10.54
N SER A 83 7.44 -8.05 -9.41
CA SER A 83 6.66 -8.26 -8.19
C SER A 83 6.56 -6.95 -7.41
N PRO A 84 5.49 -6.75 -6.61
CA PRO A 84 5.35 -5.58 -5.76
C PRO A 84 6.43 -5.51 -4.69
#